data_AF-A0A127VCH9-F1
#
_entry.id   AF-A0A127VCH9-F1
#
_cell.length_a   1.000
_cell.length_b   1.000
_cell.length_c   1.000
_cell.angle_alpha   90.00
_cell.angle_beta   90.00
_cell.angle_gamma   90.00
#
_symmetry.space_group_name_H-M   'P 1'
#
loop_
_entity.id
_entity.type
_entity.pdbx_description
1 polymer ?
#
loop_
_entity_poly.entity_id
_entity_poly.type
_entity_poly.pdbx_seq_one_letter_code
_entity_poly.pdbx_strand_id
1 'polypeptide(L)'
;MRLYAGSSTNFIALNVNNQIAGLLETEFLKQFGYKAQINEVMSWRNSLFRLSDILERANLTDQGIMVEYKLPLSGKRIDVIICGKDKYQKRNAVIIELKQ
;
A
#
# COMPACT_ATOMS: atom_id res chain seq x y z
N MET A 1 4.68 4.20 -11.49
CA MET A 1 5.27 2.94 -11.01
C MET A 1 4.79 2.71 -9.58
N ARG A 2 4.56 1.46 -9.16
CA ARG A 2 4.07 1.13 -7.81
C ARG A 2 4.55 -0.27 -7.41
N LEU A 3 4.71 -0.53 -6.12
CA LEU A 3 5.13 -1.84 -5.63
C LEU A 3 3.96 -2.80 -5.40
N TYR A 4 2.77 -2.27 -5.08
CA TYR A 4 1.55 -3.07 -4.97
C TYR A 4 0.34 -2.33 -5.53
N ALA A 5 -0.60 -3.08 -6.12
CA ALA A 5 -1.99 -2.67 -6.24
C ALA A 5 -2.93 -3.86 -6.19
N GLY A 6 -4.05 -3.70 -5.48
CA GLY A 6 -5.08 -4.70 -5.36
C GLY A 6 -6.29 -4.17 -4.58
N SER A 7 -7.25 -5.05 -4.29
CA SER A 7 -8.36 -4.71 -3.40
C SER A 7 -7.90 -4.54 -1.95
N SER A 8 -8.71 -3.84 -1.15
CA SER A 8 -8.52 -3.75 0.29
C SER A 8 -8.63 -5.10 0.98
N THR A 9 -9.51 -5.98 0.51
CA THR A 9 -9.60 -7.38 0.99
C THR A 9 -8.30 -8.16 0.80
N ASN A 10 -7.69 -8.11 -0.39
CA ASN A 10 -6.42 -8.78 -0.64
C ASN A 10 -5.28 -8.14 0.16
N PHE A 11 -5.28 -6.81 0.27
CA PHE A 11 -4.29 -6.09 1.08
C PHE A 11 -4.36 -6.50 2.56
N ILE A 12 -5.57 -6.58 3.14
CA ILE A 12 -5.79 -7.04 4.52
C ILE A 12 -5.26 -8.47 4.67
N ALA A 13 -5.66 -9.39 3.79
CA ALA A 13 -5.22 -10.78 3.85
C ALA A 13 -3.68 -10.93 3.79
N LEU A 14 -3.02 -10.19 2.90
CA LEU A 14 -1.56 -10.18 2.80
C LEU A 14 -0.87 -9.64 4.06
N ASN A 15 -1.47 -8.65 4.73
CA ASN A 15 -0.92 -8.11 5.99
C ASN A 15 -1.11 -9.09 7.15
N VAL A 16 -2.31 -9.66 7.31
CA VAL A 16 -2.62 -10.65 8.36
C VAL A 16 -1.71 -11.87 8.25
N ASN A 17 -1.40 -12.31 7.02
CA ASN A 17 -0.50 -13.42 6.77
C ASN A 17 1.00 -13.02 6.79
N ASN A 18 1.35 -11.78 7.13
CA ASN A 18 2.73 -11.26 7.12
C ASN A 18 3.44 -11.35 5.75
N GLN A 19 2.69 -11.33 4.66
CA GLN A 19 3.20 -11.51 3.29
C GLN A 19 3.46 -10.19 2.55
N ILE A 20 2.80 -9.09 2.94
CA ILE A 20 2.88 -7.83 2.17
C ILE A 20 4.30 -7.30 2.03
N ALA A 21 5.10 -7.31 3.10
CA ALA A 21 6.44 -6.72 3.08
C ALA A 21 7.38 -7.50 2.16
N GLY A 22 7.29 -8.84 2.16
CA GLY A 22 8.07 -9.69 1.25
C GLY A 22 7.64 -9.55 -0.21
N LEU A 23 6.34 -9.31 -0.46
CA LEU A 23 5.84 -8.98 -1.79
C LEU A 23 6.44 -7.65 -2.28
N LEU A 24 6.40 -6.60 -1.44
CA LEU A 24 6.96 -5.30 -1.79
C LEU A 24 8.48 -5.38 -2.00
N GLU A 25 9.21 -6.13 -1.18
CA GLU A 25 10.65 -6.35 -1.36
C GLU A 25 10.96 -7.03 -2.71
N THR A 26 10.17 -8.04 -3.08
CA THR A 26 10.32 -8.75 -4.36
C THR A 26 10.05 -7.82 -5.54
N GLU A 27 8.96 -7.05 -5.48
CA GLU A 27 8.62 -6.09 -6.52
C GLU A 27 9.62 -4.93 -6.58
N PHE A 28 10.16 -4.49 -5.44
CA PHE A 28 11.21 -3.48 -5.38
C PHE A 28 12.47 -3.98 -6.11
N LEU A 29 12.95 -5.18 -5.76
CA LEU A 29 14.12 -5.77 -6.41
C LEU A 29 13.93 -5.89 -7.92
N LYS A 30 12.76 -6.33 -8.36
CA LYS A 30 12.41 -6.46 -9.78
C LYS A 30 12.40 -5.12 -10.51
N GLN A 31 11.91 -4.06 -9.88
CA GLN A 31 11.77 -2.75 -10.50
C GLN A 31 13.07 -1.91 -10.46
N PHE A 32 13.88 -2.05 -9.42
CA PHE A 32 15.07 -1.23 -9.19
C PHE A 32 16.40 -1.96 -9.41
N GLY A 33 16.41 -3.29 -9.43
CA GLY A 33 17.62 -4.10 -9.64
C GLY A 33 18.52 -4.26 -8.42
N TYR A 34 18.12 -3.75 -7.25
CA TYR A 34 18.82 -3.93 -5.97
C TYR A 34 17.81 -4.14 -4.83
N LYS A 35 18.28 -4.67 -3.70
CA LYS A 35 17.43 -4.95 -2.53
C LYS A 35 17.11 -3.67 -1.76
N ALA A 36 15.87 -3.55 -1.31
CA ALA A 36 15.48 -2.52 -0.34
C ALA A 36 16.28 -2.67 0.96
N GLN A 37 16.45 -1.57 1.70
CA GLN A 37 17.13 -1.63 2.98
C GLN A 37 16.25 -2.34 4.03
N ILE A 38 16.87 -2.98 5.01
CA ILE A 38 16.16 -3.74 6.05
C ILE A 38 15.17 -2.85 6.83
N ASN A 39 15.57 -1.61 7.15
CA ASN A 39 14.71 -0.64 7.81
C ASN A 39 13.48 -0.25 6.96
N GLU A 40 13.62 -0.18 5.64
CA GLU A 40 12.52 0.10 4.71
C GLU A 40 11.53 -1.07 4.69
N VAL A 41 12.02 -2.32 4.59
CA VAL A 41 11.18 -3.52 4.66
C VAL A 41 10.45 -3.61 6.01
N MET A 42 11.12 -3.28 7.11
CA MET A 42 10.52 -3.23 8.44
C MET A 42 9.47 -2.11 8.57
N SER A 43 9.72 -0.95 7.95
CA SER A 43 8.73 0.13 7.88
C SER A 43 7.46 -0.31 7.15
N TRP A 44 7.60 -0.98 6.00
CA TRP A 44 6.45 -1.50 5.28
C TRP A 44 5.67 -2.49 6.14
N ARG A 45 6.35 -3.46 6.76
CA ARG A 45 5.70 -4.46 7.63
C ARG A 45 4.89 -3.80 8.75
N ASN A 46 5.48 -2.84 9.46
CA ASN A 46 4.85 -2.26 10.64
C ASN A 46 3.69 -1.32 10.26
N SER A 47 3.93 -0.40 9.32
CA SER A 47 2.96 0.66 9.00
C SER A 47 1.80 0.15 8.15
N LEU A 48 2.04 -0.79 7.23
CA LEU A 48 0.96 -1.37 6.42
C LEU A 48 0.07 -2.30 7.23
N PHE A 49 0.62 -3.01 8.22
CA PHE A 49 -0.18 -3.82 9.14
C PHE A 49 -1.15 -2.94 9.94
N ARG A 50 -0.65 -1.81 10.49
CA ARG A 50 -1.49 -0.81 11.18
C ARG A 50 -2.60 -0.27 10.27
N LEU A 51 -2.27 0.06 9.02
CA LEU A 51 -3.28 0.52 8.06
C LEU A 51 -4.32 -0.57 7.76
N SER A 52 -3.89 -1.83 7.61
CA SER A 52 -4.81 -2.94 7.36
C SER A 52 -5.80 -3.18 8.49
N ASP A 53 -5.36 -3.09 9.75
CA ASP A 53 -6.22 -3.22 10.94
C ASP A 53 -7.28 -2.10 10.97
N ILE A 54 -6.92 -0.86 10.60
CA ILE A 54 -7.87 0.26 10.49
C ILE A 54 -8.92 -0.02 9.40
N LEU A 55 -8.49 -0.48 8.23
CA LEU A 55 -9.41 -0.77 7.11
C LEU A 55 -10.38 -1.90 7.46
N GLU A 56 -9.89 -2.95 8.09
CA GLU A 56 -10.70 -4.09 8.54
C GLU A 56 -11.74 -3.64 9.58
N ARG A 57 -11.32 -2.92 10.63
CA ARG A 57 -12.22 -2.41 11.68
C ARG A 57 -13.25 -1.43 11.14
N ALA A 58 -12.91 -0.64 10.14
CA ALA A 58 -13.82 0.30 9.49
C ALA A 58 -14.72 -0.37 8.43
N ASN A 59 -14.60 -1.68 8.21
CA ASN A 59 -15.28 -2.43 7.15
C ASN A 59 -15.07 -1.82 5.75
N LEU A 60 -13.87 -1.30 5.50
CA LEU A 60 -13.44 -0.76 4.21
C LEU A 60 -12.87 -1.91 3.36
N THR A 61 -13.77 -2.73 2.81
CA THR A 61 -13.46 -3.97 2.07
C THR A 61 -13.75 -3.90 0.55
N ASP A 62 -14.12 -2.73 0.03
CA ASP A 62 -14.44 -2.51 -1.39
C ASP A 62 -13.68 -1.30 -1.96
N GLN A 63 -12.38 -1.22 -1.65
CA GLN A 63 -11.51 -0.13 -2.10
C GLN A 63 -10.33 -0.69 -2.89
N GLY A 64 -9.86 0.08 -3.86
CA GLY A 64 -8.56 -0.14 -4.48
C GLY A 64 -7.47 0.47 -3.63
N ILE A 65 -6.38 -0.27 -3.43
CA ILE A 65 -5.20 0.19 -2.69
C ILE A 65 -3.99 0.13 -3.61
N MET A 66 -3.18 1.19 -3.61
CA MET A 66 -1.85 1.21 -4.21
C MET A 66 -0.84 1.60 -3.15
N VAL A 67 0.30 0.91 -3.12
CA VAL A 67 1.40 1.17 -2.17
C VAL A 67 2.64 1.56 -2.95
N GLU A 68 3.37 2.53 -2.41
CA GLU A 68 4.64 3.05 -2.93
C GLU A 68 4.48 3.57 -4.36
N TYR A 69 3.50 4.47 -4.56
CA TYR A 69 3.18 5.03 -5.87
C TYR A 69 4.14 6.17 -6.23
N LYS A 70 5.02 5.93 -7.19
CA LYS A 70 5.93 6.95 -7.72
C LYS A 70 5.21 7.84 -8.72
N LEU A 71 5.24 9.15 -8.47
CA LEU A 71 4.64 10.15 -9.35
C LEU A 71 5.43 10.26 -10.66
N PRO A 72 4.76 10.32 -11.83
CA PRO A 72 5.42 10.56 -13.10
C PRO A 72 6.22 11.87 -13.07
N LEU A 73 7.35 11.89 -13.79
CA LEU A 73 8.14 13.11 -14.02
C LEU A 73 8.67 13.78 -12.74
N SER A 74 8.62 13.10 -11.60
CA SER A 74 9.21 13.57 -10.33
C SER A 74 9.89 12.42 -9.59
N GLY A 75 10.82 12.75 -8.71
CA GLY A 75 11.40 11.81 -7.75
C GLY A 75 10.48 11.49 -6.57
N LYS A 76 9.27 12.08 -6.50
CA LYS A 76 8.37 11.97 -5.36
C LYS A 76 7.57 10.66 -5.39
N ARG A 77 7.22 10.20 -4.20
CA ARG A 77 6.43 9.00 -3.95
C ARG A 77 5.29 9.32 -2.99
N ILE A 78 4.18 8.62 -3.17
CA ILE A 78 3.08 8.55 -2.23
C ILE A 78 3.11 7.16 -1.59
N ASP A 79 3.10 7.10 -0.26
CA ASP A 79 3.17 5.82 0.45
C ASP A 79 1.95 4.95 0.18
N VAL A 80 0.73 5.48 0.34
CA VAL A 80 -0.50 4.74 0.05
C VAL A 80 -1.55 5.63 -0.62
N ILE A 81 -2.20 5.08 -1.64
CA ILE A 81 -3.40 5.64 -2.26
C ILE A 81 -4.54 4.65 -2.07
N ILE A 82 -5.65 5.12 -1.51
CA ILE A 82 -6.90 4.37 -1.41
C ILE A 82 -7.91 5.02 -2.35
N CYS A 83 -8.50 4.26 -3.26
CA CYS A 83 -9.53 4.74 -4.18
C CYS A 83 -10.82 3.94 -4.05
N GLY A 84 -11.95 4.60 -4.29
CA GLY A 84 -13.26 3.97 -4.19
C GLY A 84 -14.35 4.90 -4.68
N LYS A 85 -15.60 4.55 -4.37
CA LYS A 85 -16.75 5.40 -4.64
C LYS A 85 -17.46 5.76 -3.35
N ASP A 86 -18.01 6.96 -3.29
CA ASP A 86 -18.93 7.33 -2.20
C ASP A 86 -20.36 6.80 -2.43
N LYS A 87 -21.26 7.14 -1.51
CA LYS A 87 -22.69 6.81 -1.56
C LYS A 87 -23.42 7.32 -2.82
N TYR A 88 -22.85 8.28 -3.54
CA TYR A 88 -23.40 8.84 -4.78
C TYR A 88 -22.69 8.28 -6.03
N GLN A 89 -21.93 7.19 -5.89
CA GLN A 89 -21.12 6.59 -6.97
C GLN A 89 -20.02 7.50 -7.53
N LYS A 90 -19.69 8.59 -6.84
CA LYS A 90 -18.60 9.47 -7.26
C LYS A 90 -17.26 8.86 -6.86
N ARG A 91 -16.34 8.81 -7.82
CA ARG A 91 -14.99 8.29 -7.59
C ARG A 91 -14.20 9.26 -6.71
N ASN A 92 -13.65 8.75 -5.62
CA ASN A 92 -12.84 9.49 -4.68
C ASN A 92 -11.51 8.75 -4.44
N ALA A 93 -10.48 9.51 -4.06
CA ALA A 93 -9.20 8.96 -3.65
C ALA A 93 -8.70 9.68 -2.39
N VAL A 94 -8.08 8.91 -1.50
CA VAL A 94 -7.41 9.39 -0.30
C VAL A 94 -5.94 9.04 -0.42
N ILE A 95 -5.08 10.02 -0.17
CA ILE A 95 -3.63 9.85 -0.10
C ILE A 95 -3.25 9.79 1.37
N ILE A 96 -2.47 8.78 1.74
CA ILE A 96 -1.95 8.59 3.09
C ILE A 96 -0.43 8.59 3.01
N GLU A 97 0.18 9.46 3.79
CA GLU A 97 1.62 9.47 4.06
C GLU A 97 1.85 8.82 5.43
N LEU A 98 2.68 7.79 5.49
CA LEU A 98 2.92 7.04 6.72
C LEU A 98 4.09 7.68 7.47
N LYS A 99 3.98 7.70 8.81
CA LYS A 99 5.06 8.13 9.70
C LYS A 99 5.56 6.94 10.50
N GLN A 100 6.88 6.85 10.64
CA GLN A 100 7.57 5.92 11.52
C GLN A 100 7.76 6.57 12.89
#